data_AF-A0A8X7UAI7-F1
#
_entry.id   AF-A0A8X7UAI7-F1
#
_cell.length_a   1.000
_cell.length_b   1.000
_cell.length_c   1.000
_cell.angle_alpha   90.00
_cell.angle_beta   90.00
_cell.angle_gamma   90.00
#
_symmetry.space_group_name_H-M   'P 1'
#
loop_
_entity.id
_entity.type
_entity.pdbx_description
1 polymer ?
#
loop_
_entity_poly.entity_id
_entity_poly.type
_entity_poly.pdbx_seq_one_letter_code
_entity_poly.pdbx_strand_id
1 'polypeptide(L)'
;MIMAVTRHSRAWCHVVRLESNSDNATVHRVSDRIVRKGSINIHGRHWRGADVVVFNTYLWWRTGFKMKILEGSFKDEKKRIVEMESEDAYRMALKTMVKWVKKNMDPLKTRVFATMSPTHYKRNLDRDCLLTWSERARTGRGARAKLLQPNDTDPRQGPLAIGLQQNVDESDRRGARREKGLSVTVLNITQLSGYRKDAHTSIYKKQWSPLD
;
A
#
# COMPACT_ATOMS: atom_id res chain seq x y z
N MET A 1 1.49 -3.40 -4.48
CA MET A 1 2.06 -3.63 -5.83
C MET A 1 1.67 -2.44 -6.70
N ILE A 2 2.61 -1.64 -7.19
CA ILE A 2 2.28 -0.63 -8.21
C ILE A 2 2.30 -1.34 -9.55
N MET A 3 1.27 -1.11 -10.35
CA MET A 3 1.25 -1.55 -11.74
C MET A 3 1.24 -0.30 -12.61
N ALA A 4 2.31 -0.07 -13.37
CA ALA A 4 2.33 0.93 -14.43
C ALA A 4 2.29 0.20 -15.79
N VAL A 5 1.34 0.58 -16.63
CA VAL A 5 1.08 -0.04 -17.93
C VAL A 5 1.22 1.01 -19.01
N THR A 6 2.10 0.74 -19.98
CA THR A 6 2.17 1.46 -21.25
C THR A 6 1.69 0.52 -22.37
N ARG A 7 1.35 1.07 -23.54
CA ARG A 7 1.10 0.26 -24.75
C ARG A 7 2.21 -0.77 -25.08
N HIS A 8 3.44 -0.61 -24.58
CA HIS A 8 4.61 -1.42 -24.99
C HIS A 8 5.37 -2.06 -23.82
N SER A 9 4.96 -1.86 -22.56
CA SER A 9 5.66 -2.44 -21.41
C SER A 9 4.81 -2.45 -20.13
N ARG A 10 5.06 -3.47 -19.29
CA ARG A 10 4.60 -3.51 -17.90
C ARG A 10 5.81 -3.22 -17.01
N ALA A 11 5.76 -2.13 -16.26
CA ALA A 11 6.73 -1.87 -15.22
C ALA A 11 6.13 -2.30 -13.88
N TRP A 12 6.71 -3.34 -13.30
CA TRP A 12 6.37 -3.80 -11.96
C TRP A 12 7.25 -3.05 -10.97
N CYS A 13 6.65 -2.23 -10.11
CA CYS A 13 7.33 -1.64 -8.98
C CYS A 13 6.65 -2.16 -7.70
N HIS A 14 7.43 -2.78 -6.83
CA HIS A 14 6.92 -3.24 -5.55
C HIS A 14 6.63 -2.02 -4.66
N VAL A 15 5.35 -1.61 -4.66
CA VAL A 15 4.72 -0.68 -3.70
C VAL A 15 5.03 0.80 -3.96
N VAL A 16 4.00 1.65 -3.83
CA VAL A 16 4.09 3.12 -3.95
C VAL A 16 5.08 3.60 -2.91
N ARG A 17 6.30 3.95 -3.32
CA ARG A 17 7.30 4.34 -2.34
C ARG A 17 8.17 5.48 -2.79
N LEU A 18 8.22 6.45 -1.90
CA LEU A 18 9.43 7.16 -1.54
C LEU A 18 10.57 6.14 -1.33
N GLU A 19 11.78 6.48 -1.74
CA GLU A 19 12.98 5.68 -1.53
C GLU A 19 13.05 5.12 -0.09
N SER A 20 13.35 3.84 0.02
CA SER A 20 13.40 3.11 1.30
C SER A 20 14.53 2.11 1.32
N ASN A 21 15.00 1.78 2.53
CA ASN A 21 15.94 0.67 2.76
C ASN A 21 15.34 -0.73 2.46
N SER A 22 14.10 -0.80 1.99
CA SER A 22 13.40 -2.02 1.60
C SER A 22 13.10 -2.12 0.10
N ASP A 23 13.72 -1.27 -0.75
CA ASP A 23 13.39 -1.21 -2.18
C ASP A 23 13.97 -2.38 -3.00
N ASN A 24 14.95 -3.12 -2.46
CA ASN A 24 15.52 -4.29 -3.13
C ASN A 24 14.54 -5.47 -3.07
N ALA A 25 13.98 -5.88 -4.21
CA ALA A 25 12.97 -6.94 -4.29
C ALA A 25 13.42 -8.31 -3.71
N THR A 26 14.72 -8.59 -3.67
CA THR A 26 15.28 -9.82 -3.08
C THR A 26 15.56 -9.65 -1.60
N VAL A 27 16.14 -8.51 -1.20
CA VAL A 27 16.55 -8.20 0.17
C VAL A 27 15.72 -7.02 0.72
N HIS A 28 14.41 -7.24 0.90
CA HIS A 28 13.44 -6.22 1.36
C HIS A 28 12.87 -6.48 2.76
N ARG A 29 13.29 -7.57 3.41
CA ARG A 29 12.83 -7.94 4.75
C ARG A 29 13.78 -7.38 5.79
N VAL A 30 13.43 -6.21 6.29
CA VAL A 30 14.13 -5.52 7.36
C VAL A 30 13.17 -5.27 8.51
N SER A 31 13.65 -5.41 9.74
CA SER A 31 12.91 -5.11 10.98
C SER A 31 12.63 -3.61 11.09
N ASP A 32 13.66 -2.80 10.85
CA ASP A 32 13.60 -1.35 10.90
C ASP A 32 13.45 -0.75 9.50
N ARG A 33 12.20 -0.51 9.09
CA ARG A 33 11.90 0.13 7.80
C ARG A 33 12.07 1.64 7.91
N ILE A 34 12.87 2.18 7.00
CA ILE A 34 13.12 3.63 6.89
C ILE A 34 12.62 4.11 5.54
N VAL A 35 11.87 5.21 5.54
CA VAL A 35 11.35 5.86 4.32
C VAL A 35 11.94 7.25 4.20
N ARG A 36 12.48 7.61 3.03
CA ARG A 36 13.08 8.92 2.79
C ARG A 36 12.03 9.93 2.33
N LYS A 37 11.88 11.03 3.06
CA LYS A 37 10.95 12.11 2.71
C LYS A 37 11.30 12.73 1.34
N GLY A 38 10.30 13.05 0.52
CA GLY A 38 10.47 13.81 -0.72
C GLY A 38 11.21 13.10 -1.87
N SER A 39 11.48 11.80 -1.74
CA SER A 39 12.34 11.02 -2.64
C SER A 39 11.60 10.33 -3.79
N ILE A 40 10.33 10.65 -4.03
CA ILE A 40 9.48 9.93 -5.00
C ILE A 40 10.03 9.90 -6.43
N ASN A 41 10.83 10.91 -6.82
CA ASN A 41 11.41 10.97 -8.17
C ASN A 41 12.35 9.81 -8.49
N ILE A 42 12.97 9.19 -7.47
CA ILE A 42 13.86 8.02 -7.64
C ILE A 42 13.12 6.90 -8.37
N HIS A 43 11.88 6.66 -7.98
CA HIS A 43 11.01 5.65 -8.60
C HIS A 43 10.14 6.24 -9.71
N GLY A 44 9.65 7.47 -9.53
CA GLY A 44 8.72 8.13 -10.44
C GLY A 44 9.22 8.31 -11.86
N ARG A 45 10.54 8.40 -12.06
CA ARG A 45 11.15 8.44 -13.41
C ARG A 45 10.73 7.24 -14.28
N HIS A 46 10.45 6.09 -13.69
CA HIS A 46 10.04 4.87 -14.39
C HIS A 46 8.54 4.83 -14.74
N TRP A 47 7.73 5.76 -14.21
CA TRP A 47 6.29 5.82 -14.48
C TRP A 47 5.93 6.86 -15.54
N ARG A 48 6.86 7.77 -15.87
CA ARG A 48 6.63 8.80 -16.87
C ARG A 48 6.29 8.18 -18.23
N GLY A 49 5.28 8.73 -18.90
CA GLY A 49 4.80 8.23 -20.19
C GLY A 49 3.90 6.99 -20.11
N ALA A 50 3.57 6.50 -18.92
CA ALA A 50 2.57 5.45 -18.78
C ALA A 50 1.17 5.97 -19.10
N ASP A 51 0.40 5.18 -19.86
CA ASP A 51 -1.00 5.48 -20.18
C ASP A 51 -1.90 5.21 -18.96
N VAL A 52 -1.57 4.19 -18.17
CA VAL A 52 -2.29 3.83 -16.94
C VAL A 52 -1.31 3.55 -15.81
N VAL A 53 -1.55 4.17 -14.65
CA VAL A 53 -0.78 3.92 -13.43
C VAL A 53 -1.71 3.55 -12.28
N VAL A 54 -1.47 2.41 -11.64
CA VAL A 54 -2.24 1.93 -10.49
C VAL A 54 -1.33 1.83 -9.27
N PHE A 55 -1.56 2.70 -8.31
CA PHE A 55 -0.85 2.80 -7.05
C PHE A 55 -1.56 1.95 -5.97
N ASN A 56 -0.92 0.89 -5.46
CA ASN A 56 -1.40 0.16 -4.28
C ASN A 56 -0.44 0.37 -3.11
N THR A 57 -0.94 1.05 -2.06
CA THR A 57 -0.16 1.51 -0.92
C THR A 57 -0.89 1.22 0.37
N TYR A 58 -0.47 0.17 1.10
CA TYR A 58 -1.10 -0.14 2.38
C TYR A 58 -0.21 -0.98 3.29
N LEU A 59 0.17 -2.18 2.85
CA LEU A 59 0.70 -3.25 3.71
C LEU A 59 1.90 -2.85 4.56
N TRP A 60 2.71 -1.89 4.12
CA TRP A 60 3.90 -1.49 4.87
C TRP A 60 3.69 -0.35 5.87
N TRP A 61 2.57 0.37 5.77
CA TRP A 61 2.22 1.46 6.69
C TRP A 61 1.50 0.96 7.95
N ARG A 62 1.15 -0.34 8.00
CA ARG A 62 0.54 -0.98 9.17
C ARG A 62 1.54 -1.68 10.09
N THR A 63 2.79 -1.87 9.66
CA THR A 63 3.76 -2.76 10.33
C THR A 63 4.21 -2.28 11.72
N GLY A 64 3.85 -1.06 12.14
CA GLY A 64 4.09 -0.50 13.47
C GLY A 64 3.13 0.64 13.78
N PHE A 65 3.22 1.24 14.97
CA PHE A 65 2.52 2.51 15.29
C PHE A 65 3.31 3.71 14.75
N LYS A 66 4.64 3.62 14.78
CA LYS A 66 5.55 4.65 14.29
C LYS A 66 6.34 4.19 13.07
N MET A 67 6.69 5.14 12.23
CA MET A 67 7.51 4.99 11.03
C MET A 67 8.76 5.86 11.15
N LYS A 68 9.91 5.33 10.74
CA LYS A 68 11.18 6.05 10.67
C LYS A 68 11.28 6.81 9.34
N ILE A 69 11.36 8.14 9.41
CA ILE A 69 11.44 9.03 8.27
C ILE A 69 12.83 9.64 8.17
N LEU A 70 13.53 9.38 7.08
CA LEU A 70 14.83 9.98 6.78
C LEU A 70 14.64 11.35 6.12
N GLU A 71 15.26 12.40 6.68
CA GLU A 71 15.16 13.78 6.21
C GLU A 71 16.33 14.25 5.32
N GLY A 72 17.22 13.32 4.95
CA GLY A 72 18.35 13.54 4.04
C GLY A 72 18.42 12.48 2.94
N SER A 73 19.62 12.02 2.61
CA SER A 73 19.92 10.92 1.69
C SER A 73 20.41 9.68 2.44
N PHE A 74 20.19 8.49 1.89
CA PHE A 74 20.78 7.26 2.43
C PHE A 74 22.33 7.26 2.34
N LYS A 75 22.89 8.10 1.45
CA LYS A 75 24.33 8.26 1.26
C LYS A 75 24.99 9.19 2.28
N ASP A 76 24.21 9.92 3.08
CA ASP A 76 24.76 10.87 4.05
C ASP A 76 25.46 10.12 5.18
N GLU A 77 26.61 10.65 5.62
CA GLU A 77 27.37 10.12 6.76
C GLU A 77 26.54 10.21 8.05
N LYS A 78 25.97 11.39 8.31
CA LYS A 78 25.08 11.64 9.44
C LYS A 78 23.63 11.61 8.97
N LYS A 79 22.92 10.55 9.35
CA LYS A 79 21.51 10.35 8.98
C LYS A 79 20.59 10.94 10.05
N ARG A 80 19.81 11.94 9.68
CA ARG A 80 18.73 12.47 10.53
C ARG A 80 17.44 11.70 10.28
N ILE A 81 17.07 10.86 11.25
CA ILE A 81 15.86 10.03 11.22
C ILE A 81 14.90 10.54 12.28
N VAL A 82 13.66 10.80 11.88
CA VAL A 82 12.58 11.25 12.75
C VAL A 82 11.52 10.16 12.80
N GLU A 83 11.00 9.86 13.98
CA GLU A 83 9.84 8.99 14.12
C GLU A 83 8.55 9.78 13.94
N MET A 84 7.61 9.19 13.21
CA MET A 84 6.32 9.79 12.90
C MET A 84 5.24 8.74 13.05
N GLU A 85 4.05 9.13 13.54
CA GLU A 85 2.90 8.23 13.57
C GLU A 85 2.59 7.70 12.16
N SER A 86 2.21 6.42 12.07
CA SER A 86 2.10 5.74 10.78
C SER A 86 1.05 6.37 9.86
N GLU A 87 -0.02 6.91 10.43
CA GLU A 87 -1.05 7.64 9.68
C GLU A 87 -0.53 8.94 9.10
N ASP A 88 0.29 9.69 9.85
CA ASP A 88 0.91 10.94 9.39
C ASP A 88 1.99 10.65 8.35
N ALA A 89 2.78 9.61 8.55
CA ALA A 89 3.78 9.14 7.60
C ALA A 89 3.11 8.71 6.27
N TYR A 90 1.99 8.01 6.36
CA TYR A 90 1.19 7.61 5.20
C TYR A 90 0.59 8.83 4.49
N ARG A 91 -0.01 9.76 5.24
CA ARG A 91 -0.56 11.02 4.71
C ARG A 91 0.52 11.83 4.00
N MET A 92 1.72 11.92 4.58
CA MET A 92 2.88 12.57 3.98
C MET A 92 3.25 11.93 2.65
N ALA A 93 3.36 10.60 2.60
CA ALA A 93 3.70 9.87 1.38
C ALA A 93 2.64 10.03 0.28
N LEU A 94 1.35 9.97 0.63
CA LEU A 94 0.26 10.18 -0.30
C LEU A 94 0.25 11.61 -0.86
N LYS A 95 0.46 12.63 -0.01
CA LYS A 95 0.59 14.02 -0.47
C LYS A 95 1.73 14.18 -1.46
N THR A 96 2.88 13.55 -1.20
CA THR A 96 4.01 13.57 -2.14
C THR A 96 3.67 12.86 -3.45
N MET A 97 2.98 11.71 -3.39
CA MET A 97 2.52 10.98 -4.58
C MET A 97 1.57 11.81 -5.44
N VAL A 98 0.49 12.36 -4.87
CA VAL A 98 -0.49 13.12 -5.66
C VAL A 98 0.16 14.37 -6.26
N LYS A 99 1.02 15.08 -5.50
CA LYS A 99 1.78 16.23 -6.02
C LYS A 99 2.69 15.84 -7.18
N TRP A 100 3.37 14.70 -7.08
CA TRP A 100 4.24 14.21 -8.14
C TRP A 100 3.45 13.87 -9.40
N VAL A 101 2.34 13.13 -9.26
CA VAL A 101 1.45 12.76 -10.37
C VAL A 101 0.97 14.00 -11.12
N LYS A 102 0.41 14.98 -10.42
CA LYS A 102 -0.09 16.22 -11.03
C LYS A 102 0.99 17.03 -11.76
N LYS A 103 2.25 16.92 -11.33
CA LYS A 103 3.37 17.65 -11.93
C LYS A 103 4.00 16.92 -13.13
N ASN A 104 3.93 15.59 -13.18
CA ASN A 104 4.75 14.79 -14.09
C ASN A 104 3.95 13.98 -15.12
N MET A 105 2.63 13.93 -15.01
CA MET A 105 1.78 13.11 -15.86
C MET A 105 0.84 13.97 -16.69
N ASP A 106 0.56 13.50 -17.91
CA ASP A 106 -0.30 14.19 -18.88
C ASP A 106 -1.78 13.85 -18.61
N PRO A 107 -2.63 14.83 -18.26
CA PRO A 107 -4.06 14.59 -17.98
C PRO A 107 -4.87 14.09 -19.19
N LEU A 108 -4.40 14.31 -20.42
CA LEU A 108 -5.10 13.87 -21.64
C LEU A 108 -4.75 12.44 -22.03
N LYS A 109 -3.60 11.93 -21.58
CA LYS A 109 -3.09 10.59 -21.94
C LYS A 109 -3.09 9.61 -20.79
N THR A 110 -2.85 10.10 -19.57
CA THR A 110 -2.58 9.25 -18.41
C THR A 110 -3.82 9.12 -17.54
N ARG A 111 -4.15 7.89 -17.15
CA ARG A 111 -5.18 7.61 -16.13
C ARG A 111 -4.49 7.07 -14.88
N VAL A 112 -4.76 7.67 -13.73
CA VAL A 112 -4.11 7.29 -12.47
C VAL A 112 -5.13 6.80 -11.46
N PHE A 113 -4.87 5.62 -10.91
CA PHE A 113 -5.69 4.98 -9.89
C PHE A 113 -4.90 4.77 -8.61
N ALA A 114 -5.55 4.89 -7.47
CA ALA A 114 -4.99 4.54 -6.17
C ALA A 114 -5.91 3.58 -5.41
N THR A 115 -5.34 2.60 -4.73
CA THR A 115 -6.11 1.57 -4.02
C THR A 115 -5.38 1.05 -2.78
N MET A 116 -6.14 0.35 -1.93
CA MET A 116 -5.67 -0.31 -0.71
C MET A 116 -6.25 -1.71 -0.64
N SER A 117 -5.38 -2.70 -0.40
CA SER A 117 -5.80 -4.09 -0.24
C SER A 117 -5.93 -4.43 1.25
N PRO A 118 -7.05 -5.04 1.71
CA PRO A 118 -7.21 -5.46 3.10
C PRO A 118 -6.20 -6.53 3.50
N THR A 119 -6.03 -6.67 4.80
CA THR A 119 -5.26 -7.75 5.42
C THR A 119 -6.10 -8.42 6.49
N HIS A 120 -6.02 -9.75 6.61
CA HIS A 120 -6.87 -10.54 7.50
C HIS A 120 -6.05 -11.22 8.61
N TYR A 121 -5.27 -10.43 9.36
CA TYR A 121 -4.52 -10.92 10.52
C TYR A 121 -5.27 -10.55 11.81
N LYS A 122 -5.65 -11.54 12.63
CA LYS A 122 -6.10 -11.31 14.00
C LYS A 122 -4.89 -10.99 14.88
N ARG A 123 -5.01 -9.98 15.74
CA ARG A 123 -3.95 -9.56 16.68
C ARG A 123 -3.85 -10.47 17.91
N ASN A 124 -4.84 -11.35 18.16
CA ASN A 124 -4.80 -12.37 19.19
C ASN A 124 -5.09 -13.73 18.56
N LEU A 125 -4.23 -14.72 18.85
CA LEU A 125 -4.14 -16.08 18.31
C LEU A 125 -3.26 -16.21 17.06
N ASP A 126 -1.97 -16.34 17.34
CA ASP A 126 -0.89 -16.73 16.44
C ASP A 126 -1.02 -18.16 15.86
N ARG A 127 -2.22 -18.76 15.91
CA ARG A 127 -2.49 -20.12 15.40
C ARG A 127 -3.86 -20.32 14.74
N ASP A 128 -4.82 -19.41 14.90
CA ASP A 128 -6.23 -19.81 14.72
C ASP A 128 -6.85 -19.47 13.35
N CYS A 129 -6.21 -18.62 12.53
CA CYS A 129 -6.68 -18.39 11.14
C CYS A 129 -6.35 -19.57 10.20
N LEU A 130 -5.30 -20.34 10.49
CA LEU A 130 -4.95 -21.56 9.74
C LEU A 130 -5.69 -22.80 10.27
N LEU A 131 -5.97 -22.84 11.57
CA LEU A 131 -6.67 -23.95 12.23
C LEU A 131 -8.17 -23.95 11.94
N THR A 132 -8.84 -22.80 11.92
CA THR A 132 -10.29 -22.75 11.65
C THR A 132 -10.71 -23.29 10.28
N TRP A 133 -9.80 -23.38 9.31
CA TRP A 133 -10.05 -24.04 8.02
C TRP A 133 -9.60 -25.51 8.01
N SER A 134 -8.38 -25.80 8.45
CA SER A 134 -7.83 -27.18 8.44
C SER A 134 -8.57 -28.11 9.41
N GLU A 135 -8.90 -27.63 10.60
CA GLU A 135 -9.58 -28.39 11.64
C GLU A 135 -11.07 -28.59 11.31
N ARG A 136 -11.66 -27.67 10.52
CA ARG A 136 -13.07 -27.73 10.11
C ARG A 136 -13.29 -28.60 8.87
N ALA A 137 -12.32 -28.61 7.93
CA ALA A 137 -12.27 -29.58 6.83
C ALA A 137 -12.12 -31.02 7.36
N ARG A 138 -11.38 -31.21 8.46
CA ARG A 138 -11.18 -32.53 9.09
C ARG A 138 -12.43 -33.12 9.74
N THR A 139 -13.44 -32.31 10.08
CA THR A 139 -14.64 -32.76 10.82
C THR A 139 -15.86 -33.06 9.95
N GLY A 140 -15.74 -33.01 8.61
CA GLY A 140 -16.82 -33.42 7.69
C GLY A 140 -18.10 -32.58 7.74
N ARG A 141 -18.16 -31.52 8.55
CA ARG A 141 -19.30 -30.61 8.63
C ARG A 141 -19.17 -29.59 7.51
N GLY A 142 -19.97 -29.76 6.45
CA GLY A 142 -20.01 -28.90 5.28
C GLY A 142 -19.80 -27.43 5.62
N ALA A 143 -18.76 -26.84 5.04
CA ALA A 143 -18.39 -25.47 5.30
C ALA A 143 -19.44 -24.52 4.69
N ARG A 144 -20.48 -24.18 5.46
CA ARG A 144 -21.13 -22.88 5.26
C ARG A 144 -20.08 -21.85 5.67
N ALA A 145 -19.44 -21.22 4.69
CA ALA A 145 -18.61 -20.05 4.91
C ALA A 145 -19.48 -19.02 5.63
N LYS A 146 -19.36 -18.94 6.96
CA LYS A 146 -19.97 -17.83 7.70
C LYS A 146 -19.25 -16.59 7.19
N LEU A 147 -19.98 -15.75 6.43
CA LEU A 147 -19.61 -14.36 6.23
C LEU A 147 -19.37 -13.77 7.62
N LEU A 148 -18.10 -13.56 7.97
CA LEU A 148 -17.71 -13.11 9.30
C LEU A 148 -17.80 -11.57 9.40
N GLN A 149 -18.10 -11.12 10.61
CA GLN A 149 -18.56 -9.77 10.95
C GLN A 149 -17.46 -8.68 10.90
N PRO A 150 -17.84 -7.38 10.84
CA PRO A 150 -16.95 -6.23 10.60
C PRO A 150 -15.74 -6.05 11.55
N ASN A 151 -15.70 -6.74 12.70
CA ASN A 151 -14.69 -6.55 13.74
C ASN A 151 -13.40 -7.37 13.56
N ASP A 152 -13.27 -8.18 12.50
CA ASP A 152 -12.07 -8.99 12.23
C ASP A 152 -10.98 -8.24 11.41
N THR A 153 -11.17 -6.95 11.14
CA THR A 153 -10.29 -6.13 10.28
C THR A 153 -9.31 -5.29 11.10
N ASP A 154 -8.15 -4.95 10.54
CA ASP A 154 -7.19 -4.04 11.20
C ASP A 154 -7.89 -2.71 11.51
N PRO A 155 -7.95 -2.25 12.78
CA PRO A 155 -8.66 -1.03 13.14
C PRO A 155 -8.12 0.21 12.43
N ARG A 156 -6.86 0.20 11.97
CA ARG A 156 -6.24 1.30 11.20
C ARG A 156 -6.61 1.28 9.71
N GLN A 157 -7.23 0.20 9.23
CA GLN A 157 -7.60 0.08 7.82
C GLN A 157 -8.63 1.14 7.41
N GLY A 158 -9.61 1.42 8.27
CA GLY A 158 -10.59 2.48 8.06
C GLY A 158 -9.92 3.87 7.98
N PRO A 159 -9.23 4.32 9.05
CA PRO A 159 -8.51 5.59 9.06
C PRO A 159 -7.58 5.81 7.86
N LEU A 160 -6.78 4.81 7.48
CA LEU A 160 -5.87 4.92 6.33
C LEU A 160 -6.63 5.00 4.99
N ALA A 161 -7.74 4.27 4.82
CA ALA A 161 -8.56 4.34 3.62
C ALA A 161 -9.24 5.71 3.47
N ILE A 162 -9.76 6.24 4.58
CA ILE A 162 -10.29 7.60 4.65
C ILE A 162 -9.18 8.61 4.32
N GLY A 163 -7.98 8.44 4.89
CA GLY A 163 -6.83 9.29 4.61
C GLY A 163 -6.41 9.29 3.14
N LEU A 164 -6.55 8.17 2.42
CA LEU A 164 -6.33 8.11 0.98
C LEU A 164 -7.32 8.99 0.22
N GLN A 165 -8.62 8.79 0.46
CA GLN A 165 -9.67 9.57 -0.19
C GLN A 165 -9.52 11.06 0.12
N GLN A 166 -9.33 11.42 1.40
CA GLN A 166 -9.16 12.81 1.82
C GLN A 166 -7.98 13.50 1.13
N ASN A 167 -6.84 12.81 0.97
CA ASN A 167 -5.67 13.40 0.30
C ASN A 167 -5.92 13.68 -1.20
N VAL A 168 -6.65 12.79 -1.87
CA VAL A 168 -7.07 12.98 -3.26
C VAL A 168 -8.03 14.18 -3.34
N ASP A 169 -9.08 14.20 -2.53
CA ASP A 169 -10.07 15.27 -2.51
C ASP A 169 -9.44 16.64 -2.17
N GLU A 170 -8.56 16.70 -1.16
CA GLU A 170 -7.83 17.91 -0.76
C GLU A 170 -6.92 18.41 -1.90
N SER A 171 -6.34 17.49 -2.67
CA SER A 171 -5.54 17.84 -3.83
C SER A 171 -6.38 18.35 -4.99
N ASP A 172 -7.53 17.73 -5.26
CA ASP A 172 -8.42 18.09 -6.37
C ASP A 172 -9.11 19.43 -6.11
N ARG A 173 -9.55 19.72 -4.88
CA ARG A 173 -10.05 21.04 -4.49
C ARG A 173 -9.01 22.15 -4.69
N ARG A 174 -7.76 21.91 -4.30
CA ARG A 174 -6.66 22.88 -4.55
C ARG A 174 -6.34 23.03 -6.04
N GLY A 175 -6.51 21.96 -6.80
CA GLY A 175 -6.28 21.90 -8.24
C GLY A 175 -7.36 22.62 -9.04
N ALA A 176 -8.63 22.55 -8.65
CA ALA A 176 -9.78 23.10 -9.38
C ALA A 176 -9.73 24.64 -9.61
N ARG A 177 -8.84 25.35 -8.91
CA ARG A 177 -8.56 26.79 -9.13
C ARG A 177 -7.61 27.05 -10.31
N ARG A 178 -7.03 26.00 -10.90
CA ARG A 178 -6.17 26.00 -12.11
C ARG A 178 -6.77 24.97 -13.08
N GLU A 179 -6.85 25.28 -14.37
CA GLU A 179 -7.52 24.45 -15.38
C GLU A 179 -7.21 22.94 -15.29
N LYS A 180 -8.24 22.11 -15.55
CA LYS A 180 -8.29 20.64 -15.67
C LYS A 180 -6.97 19.89 -15.42
N GLY A 181 -6.53 19.85 -14.16
CA GLY A 181 -5.40 19.03 -13.73
C GLY A 181 -5.75 17.54 -13.69
N LEU A 182 -4.73 16.69 -13.81
CA LEU A 182 -4.87 15.24 -13.69
C LEU A 182 -5.45 14.86 -12.31
N SER A 183 -6.61 14.19 -12.29
CA SER A 183 -7.22 13.64 -11.08
C SER A 183 -6.75 12.19 -10.85
N VAL A 184 -6.63 11.81 -9.59
CA VAL A 184 -6.33 10.44 -9.17
C VAL A 184 -7.63 9.79 -8.74
N THR A 185 -8.01 8.68 -9.38
CA THR A 185 -9.23 7.96 -9.00
C THR A 185 -8.94 6.94 -7.90
N VAL A 186 -9.69 7.02 -6.79
CA VAL A 186 -9.62 6.00 -5.74
C VAL A 186 -10.47 4.79 -6.16
N LEU A 187 -9.84 3.64 -6.36
CA LEU A 187 -10.52 2.37 -6.55
C LEU A 187 -10.86 1.79 -5.17
N ASN A 188 -12.08 2.07 -4.70
CA ASN A 188 -12.56 1.61 -3.39
C ASN A 188 -12.95 0.13 -3.43
N ILE A 189 -11.93 -0.74 -3.43
CA ILE A 189 -12.07 -2.19 -3.35
C ILE A 189 -11.91 -2.71 -1.91
N THR A 190 -11.61 -1.83 -0.95
CA THR A 190 -11.18 -2.18 0.40
C THR A 190 -12.24 -3.01 1.13
N GLN A 191 -13.49 -2.56 1.13
CA GLN A 191 -14.60 -3.26 1.78
C GLN A 191 -14.96 -4.56 1.07
N LEU A 192 -15.10 -4.52 -0.27
CA LEU A 192 -15.39 -5.70 -1.09
C LEU A 192 -14.35 -6.80 -0.87
N SER A 193 -13.08 -6.43 -0.86
CA SER A 193 -11.97 -7.36 -0.62
C SER A 193 -11.92 -7.84 0.83
N GLY A 194 -12.47 -7.06 1.77
CA GLY A 194 -12.55 -7.44 3.20
C GLY A 194 -13.44 -8.66 3.44
N TYR A 195 -14.40 -8.91 2.55
CA TYR A 195 -15.21 -10.14 2.58
C TYR A 195 -14.44 -11.37 2.06
N ARG A 196 -13.35 -11.18 1.32
CA ARG A 196 -12.61 -12.25 0.61
C ARG A 196 -11.43 -12.80 1.42
N LYS A 197 -11.69 -13.24 2.66
CA LYS A 197 -10.69 -13.90 3.52
C LYS A 197 -10.20 -15.24 2.93
N ASP A 198 -11.09 -15.93 2.22
CA ASP A 198 -10.88 -17.18 1.50
C ASP A 198 -9.84 -17.08 0.37
N ALA A 199 -9.63 -15.88 -0.17
CA ALA A 199 -8.77 -15.66 -1.34
C ALA A 199 -7.29 -15.39 -1.00
N HIS A 200 -6.87 -15.61 0.25
CA HIS A 200 -5.46 -15.51 0.64
C HIS A 200 -4.68 -16.75 0.22
N THR A 201 -3.44 -16.57 -0.23
CA THR A 201 -2.56 -17.68 -0.62
C THR A 201 -2.23 -18.63 0.53
N SER A 202 -2.42 -18.19 1.79
CA SER A 202 -2.20 -19.02 2.98
C SER A 202 -0.79 -19.64 2.98
N ILE A 203 -0.69 -20.95 3.18
CA ILE A 203 0.54 -21.75 3.12
C ILE A 203 0.95 -22.11 1.67
N TYR A 204 0.06 -21.95 0.69
CA TYR A 204 0.28 -22.29 -0.72
C TYR A 204 1.07 -21.18 -1.45
N LYS A 205 2.23 -20.85 -0.90
CA LYS A 205 3.20 -19.89 -1.46
C LYS A 205 4.60 -20.37 -1.14
N LYS A 206 5.59 -19.87 -1.89
CA LYS A 206 7.00 -20.09 -1.56
C LYS A 206 7.28 -19.63 -0.14
N GLN A 207 7.65 -20.58 0.72
CA GLN A 207 8.09 -20.31 2.09
C GLN A 207 9.56 -19.93 2.06
N TRP A 208 9.86 -18.85 2.75
CA TRP A 208 11.21 -18.25 2.77
C TRP A 208 11.85 -18.36 4.16
N SER A 209 11.09 -18.86 5.11
CA SER A 209 11.48 -19.24 6.46
C SER A 209 10.84 -20.61 6.71
N PRO A 210 11.44 -21.46 7.56
CA PRO A 210 10.80 -22.70 7.99
C PRO A 210 9.39 -22.44 8.53
N LEU A 211 8.48 -23.38 8.31
CA LEU A 211 7.20 -23.40 9.00
C LEU A 211 7.45 -24.13 10.32
N ASP A 212 7.34 -23.41 11.43
CA ASP A 212 7.40 -23.99 12.78
C ASP A 212 6.15 -24.82 13.12
#